data_AF-A0A9Q0R7Q2-F1
#
_entry.id   AF-A0A9Q0R7Q2-F1
#
_cell.length_a   1.000
_cell.length_b   1.000
_cell.length_c   1.000
_cell.angle_alpha   90.00
_cell.angle_beta   90.00
_cell.angle_gamma   90.00
#
_symmetry.space_group_name_H-M   'P 1'
#
loop_
_entity.id
_entity.type
_entity.pdbx_description
1 polymer ?
#
loop_
_entity_poly.entity_id
_entity_poly.type
_entity_poly.pdbx_seq_one_letter_code
_entity_poly.pdbx_strand_id
1 'polypeptide(L)'
;MDNNNNNNNNNQIENANQNENQNEMKNLEKKVTKNLIKNYSNLLNGNSFKDFSIFVENESNTFEIKVHKSILSSRSPFFNEFLRDRDQINKIFLNQFNKKEMESILSYIYYGNIF
;
A
#
# COMPACT_ATOMS: atom_id res chain seq x y z
N MET A 1 -57.10 2.36 25.36
CA MET A 1 -55.91 2.05 26.17
C MET A 1 -54.79 1.74 25.20
N ASP A 2 -53.96 2.75 25.04
CA ASP A 2 -52.97 2.96 23.99
C ASP A 2 -51.69 2.18 24.30
N ASN A 3 -51.26 1.25 23.42
CA ASN A 3 -50.00 0.55 23.63
C ASN A 3 -49.22 0.21 22.34
N ASN A 4 -49.62 0.73 21.17
CA ASN A 4 -49.00 0.39 19.88
C ASN A 4 -48.03 1.45 19.30
N ASN A 5 -47.89 2.63 19.92
CA ASN A 5 -47.08 3.72 19.36
C ASN A 5 -45.61 3.77 19.83
N ASN A 6 -45.22 3.05 20.89
CA ASN A 6 -43.85 3.11 21.42
C ASN A 6 -42.85 2.18 20.72
N ASN A 7 -43.29 1.07 20.12
CA ASN A 7 -42.38 0.10 19.50
C ASN A 7 -41.82 0.54 18.14
N ASN A 8 -42.54 1.37 17.37
CA ASN A 8 -42.05 1.82 16.06
C ASN A 8 -40.97 2.90 16.16
N ASN A 9 -41.01 3.75 17.18
CA ASN A 9 -40.03 4.81 17.36
C ASN A 9 -38.66 4.27 17.82
N ASN A 10 -38.65 3.25 18.69
CA ASN A 10 -37.40 2.63 19.15
C ASN A 10 -36.63 1.93 18.02
N ASN A 11 -37.34 1.22 17.14
CA ASN A 11 -36.73 0.56 15.98
C ASN A 11 -36.17 1.56 14.95
N GLN A 12 -36.79 2.73 14.78
CA GLN A 12 -36.27 3.76 13.87
C GLN A 12 -35.01 4.44 14.42
N ILE A 13 -34.94 4.66 15.74
CA ILE A 13 -33.78 5.26 16.43
C ILE A 13 -32.59 4.28 16.43
N GLU A 14 -32.81 3.00 16.70
CA GLU A 14 -31.74 1.99 16.64
C GLU A 14 -31.13 1.86 15.24
N ASN A 15 -31.96 1.88 14.20
CA ASN A 15 -31.48 1.83 12.81
C ASN A 15 -30.70 3.10 12.41
N ALA A 16 -31.14 4.28 12.86
CA ALA A 16 -30.42 5.53 12.62
C ALA A 16 -29.04 5.54 13.30
N ASN A 17 -28.98 5.12 14.56
CA ASN A 17 -27.74 5.03 15.34
C ASN A 17 -26.76 3.99 14.74
N GLN A 18 -27.27 2.86 14.25
CA GLN A 18 -26.44 1.87 13.55
C GLN A 18 -25.86 2.42 12.24
N ASN A 19 -26.64 3.18 11.48
CA ASN A 19 -26.17 3.79 10.23
C ASN A 19 -25.13 4.89 10.46
N GLU A 20 -25.28 5.71 11.49
CA GLU A 20 -24.30 6.73 11.87
C GLU A 20 -22.96 6.10 12.29
N ASN A 21 -23.01 5.09 13.17
CA ASN A 21 -21.81 4.36 13.60
C ASN A 21 -21.08 3.68 12.41
N GLN A 22 -21.83 3.09 11.47
CA GLN A 22 -21.23 2.51 10.27
C GLN A 22 -20.57 3.56 9.37
N ASN A 23 -21.16 4.75 9.25
CA ASN A 23 -20.60 5.84 8.46
C ASN A 23 -19.33 6.42 9.09
N GLU A 24 -19.31 6.58 10.41
CA GLU A 24 -18.10 6.99 11.14
C GLU A 24 -16.96 5.98 10.97
N MET A 25 -17.26 4.68 11.08
CA MET A 25 -16.27 3.62 10.90
C MET A 25 -15.68 3.63 9.49
N LYS A 26 -16.52 3.74 8.45
CA LYS A 26 -16.06 3.87 7.04
C LYS A 26 -15.17 5.11 6.83
N ASN A 27 -15.53 6.23 7.44
CA ASN A 27 -14.74 7.45 7.36
C ASN A 27 -13.37 7.30 8.04
N LEU A 28 -13.34 6.61 9.18
CA LEU A 28 -12.10 6.30 9.89
C LEU A 28 -11.21 5.37 9.06
N GLU A 29 -11.76 4.29 8.51
CA GLU A 29 -11.05 3.36 7.62
C GLU A 29 -10.44 4.08 6.41
N LYS A 30 -11.21 4.97 5.77
CA LYS A 30 -10.73 5.79 4.65
C LYS A 30 -9.59 6.70 5.07
N LYS A 31 -9.68 7.33 6.25
CA LYS A 31 -8.62 8.20 6.80
C LYS A 31 -7.35 7.41 7.12
N VAL A 32 -7.49 6.25 7.76
CA VAL A 32 -6.38 5.34 8.08
C VAL A 32 -5.68 4.88 6.80
N THR A 33 -6.45 4.41 5.82
CA THR A 33 -5.93 3.96 4.52
C THR A 33 -5.18 5.08 3.79
N LYS A 34 -5.75 6.29 3.74
CA LYS A 34 -5.11 7.46 3.12
C LYS A 34 -3.78 7.80 3.79
N ASN A 35 -3.72 7.75 5.12
CA ASN A 35 -2.48 8.00 5.85
C ASN A 35 -1.44 6.91 5.59
N LEU A 36 -1.86 5.66 5.51
CA LEU A 36 -0.96 4.54 5.21
C LEU A 36 -0.33 4.67 3.81
N ILE A 37 -1.15 4.96 2.79
CA ILE A 37 -0.69 5.23 1.43
C ILE A 37 0.33 6.37 1.41
N LYS A 38 0.04 7.47 2.12
CA LYS A 38 0.96 8.61 2.23
C LYS A 38 2.29 8.21 2.86
N ASN A 39 2.26 7.43 3.95
CA ASN A 39 3.47 6.98 4.63
C ASN A 39 4.34 6.08 3.74
N TYR A 40 3.74 5.14 3.02
CA TYR A 40 4.49 4.29 2.08
C TYR A 40 5.01 5.07 0.87
N SER A 41 4.25 6.03 0.35
CA SER A 41 4.73 6.95 -0.69
C SER A 41 5.96 7.73 -0.22
N ASN A 42 5.95 8.22 1.02
CA ASN A 42 7.10 8.90 1.62
C ASN A 42 8.31 7.96 1.78
N LEU A 43 8.10 6.69 2.11
CA LEU A 43 9.19 5.69 2.17
C LEU A 43 9.80 5.44 0.79
N LEU A 44 8.99 5.26 -0.25
CA LEU A 44 9.49 5.03 -1.61
C LEU A 44 10.30 6.24 -2.12
N ASN A 45 9.74 7.44 -1.96
CA ASN A 45 10.29 8.67 -2.52
C ASN A 45 11.36 9.33 -1.64
N GLY A 46 11.43 8.99 -0.36
CA GLY A 46 12.45 9.48 0.58
C GLY A 46 13.79 8.75 0.43
N ASN A 47 14.74 9.08 1.31
CA ASN A 47 16.07 8.44 1.33
C ASN A 47 16.34 7.59 2.58
N SER A 48 15.36 7.45 3.47
CA SER A 48 15.56 6.77 4.76
C SER A 48 15.53 5.25 4.59
N PHE A 49 16.43 4.54 5.27
CA PHE A 49 16.40 3.09 5.49
C PHE A 49 16.40 2.18 4.25
N LYS A 50 16.81 2.69 3.09
CA LYS A 50 16.93 1.90 1.85
C LYS A 50 18.12 0.94 1.94
N ASP A 51 17.87 -0.34 1.71
CA ASP A 51 18.82 -1.45 1.90
C ASP A 51 18.99 -2.32 0.63
N PHE A 52 18.37 -1.92 -0.48
CA PHE A 52 18.41 -2.65 -1.74
C PHE A 52 18.42 -1.71 -2.96
N SER A 53 19.14 -2.07 -4.02
CA SER A 53 19.21 -1.32 -5.28
C SER A 53 18.73 -2.16 -6.46
N ILE A 54 17.73 -1.66 -7.18
CA ILE A 54 17.30 -2.23 -8.46
C ILE A 54 17.96 -1.41 -9.57
N PHE A 55 18.72 -2.09 -10.42
CA PHE A 55 19.30 -1.52 -11.62
C PHE A 55 18.44 -1.92 -12.82
N VAL A 56 17.99 -0.93 -13.57
CA VAL A 56 17.23 -1.12 -14.81
C VAL A 56 17.96 -0.47 -15.96
N GLU A 57 17.90 -1.10 -17.13
CA GLU A 57 18.65 -0.68 -18.31
C GLU A 57 17.68 -0.26 -19.41
N ASN A 58 17.99 0.85 -20.09
CA ASN A 58 17.46 1.14 -21.40
C ASN A 58 18.62 1.17 -22.41
N GLU A 59 18.30 1.34 -23.69
CA GLU A 59 19.25 1.25 -24.82
C GLU A 59 20.59 2.01 -24.65
N SER A 60 20.70 2.99 -23.74
CA SER A 60 21.97 3.71 -23.49
C SER A 60 22.23 4.11 -22.05
N ASN A 61 21.35 3.77 -21.09
CA ASN A 61 21.48 4.21 -19.69
C ASN A 61 21.10 3.10 -18.71
N THR A 62 21.87 2.99 -17.64
CA THR A 62 21.51 2.21 -16.44
C THR A 62 21.01 3.17 -15.35
N PHE A 63 19.85 2.89 -14.79
CA PHE A 63 19.28 3.66 -13.69
C PHE A 63 19.27 2.82 -12.42
N GLU A 64 19.74 3.40 -11.31
CA GLU A 64 19.64 2.82 -9.98
C GLU A 64 18.38 3.34 -9.27
N ILE A 65 17.58 2.42 -8.72
CA ILE A 65 16.44 2.74 -7.87
C ILE A 65 16.62 2.06 -6.51
N LYS A 66 16.83 2.86 -5.47
CA LYS A 66 17.01 2.38 -4.09
C LYS A 66 15.67 2.16 -3.38
N VAL A 67 15.52 1.00 -2.73
CA VAL A 67 14.26 0.48 -2.16
C VAL A 67 14.52 -0.33 -0.88
N HIS A 68 13.45 -0.89 -0.29
CA HIS A 68 13.46 -1.68 0.95
C HIS A 68 13.17 -3.17 0.68
N LYS A 69 14.06 -4.06 1.09
CA LYS A 69 13.90 -5.53 0.95
C LYS A 69 12.62 -6.05 1.58
N SER A 70 12.31 -5.56 2.79
CA SER A 70 11.16 -6.02 3.58
C SER A 70 9.83 -5.71 2.88
N ILE A 71 9.71 -4.54 2.25
CA ILE A 71 8.52 -4.15 1.49
C ILE A 71 8.42 -4.98 0.21
N LEU A 72 9.51 -5.13 -0.54
CA LEU A 72 9.50 -5.97 -1.74
C LEU A 72 9.10 -7.42 -1.44
N SER A 73 9.72 -8.03 -0.43
CA SER A 73 9.51 -9.44 -0.07
C SER A 73 8.09 -9.69 0.45
N SER A 74 7.52 -8.77 1.22
CA SER A 74 6.14 -8.93 1.74
C SER A 74 5.07 -8.73 0.67
N ARG A 75 5.38 -8.05 -0.44
CA ARG A 75 4.40 -7.62 -1.44
C ARG A 75 4.56 -8.27 -2.81
N SER A 76 5.68 -8.94 -3.07
CA SER A 76 5.95 -9.61 -4.33
C SER A 76 6.52 -11.01 -4.08
N PRO A 77 5.83 -12.08 -4.53
CA PRO A 77 6.36 -13.44 -4.47
C PRO A 77 7.72 -13.59 -5.16
N PHE A 78 7.92 -12.91 -6.29
CA PHE A 78 9.20 -12.90 -7.00
C PHE A 78 10.33 -12.37 -6.11
N PHE A 79 10.16 -11.19 -5.50
CA PHE A 79 11.20 -10.62 -4.64
C PHE A 79 11.37 -11.42 -3.35
N ASN A 80 10.28 -11.98 -2.81
CA ASN A 80 10.35 -12.85 -1.66
C ASN A 80 11.23 -14.07 -1.93
N GLU A 81 11.00 -14.76 -3.04
CA GLU A 81 11.78 -15.92 -3.44
C GLU A 81 13.22 -15.53 -3.81
N PHE A 82 13.40 -14.42 -4.52
CA PHE A 82 14.72 -13.92 -4.90
C PHE A 82 15.58 -13.55 -3.69
N LEU A 83 15.00 -12.93 -2.66
CA LEU A 83 15.70 -12.48 -1.47
C LEU A 83 15.78 -13.54 -0.36
N ARG A 84 15.01 -14.63 -0.48
CA ARG A 84 15.00 -15.73 0.50
C ARG A 84 16.38 -16.34 0.63
N ASP A 85 16.91 -16.36 1.85
CA ASP A 85 18.24 -16.86 2.19
C ASP A 85 19.40 -16.09 1.51
N ARG A 86 19.13 -14.88 1.00
CA ARG A 86 20.10 -14.02 0.30
C ARG A 86 20.32 -12.70 1.01
N ASP A 87 20.52 -12.75 2.32
CA ASP A 87 20.65 -11.56 3.17
C ASP A 87 21.78 -10.61 2.72
N GLN A 88 22.85 -11.15 2.14
CA GLN A 88 23.98 -10.37 1.64
C GLN A 88 23.72 -9.70 0.28
N ILE A 89 22.70 -10.11 -0.47
CA ILE A 89 22.39 -9.49 -1.76
C ILE A 89 21.71 -8.15 -1.52
N ASN A 90 22.36 -7.07 -1.93
CA ASN A 90 21.85 -5.71 -1.81
C ASN A 90 21.50 -5.08 -3.17
N LYS A 91 21.59 -5.84 -4.28
CA LYS A 91 21.24 -5.34 -5.60
C LYS A 91 20.73 -6.41 -6.56
N ILE A 92 19.98 -5.99 -7.57
CA ILE A 92 19.53 -6.81 -8.70
C ILE A 92 19.56 -5.99 -10.00
N PHE A 93 19.82 -6.65 -11.13
CA PHE A 93 19.70 -6.08 -12.47
C PHE A 93 18.48 -6.65 -13.17
N LEU A 94 17.59 -5.80 -13.65
CA LEU A 94 16.34 -6.14 -14.32
C LEU A 94 16.28 -5.45 -15.68
N ASN A 95 16.80 -6.13 -16.70
CA ASN A 95 17.00 -5.53 -18.03
C ASN A 95 15.72 -5.53 -18.89
N GLN A 96 14.64 -6.14 -18.41
CA GLN A 96 13.36 -6.22 -19.13
C GLN A 96 12.44 -5.02 -18.88
N PHE A 97 12.81 -4.12 -17.97
CA PHE A 97 12.02 -2.97 -17.61
C PHE A 97 12.83 -1.71 -17.81
N ASN A 98 12.20 -0.67 -18.36
CA ASN A 98 12.77 0.66 -18.29
C ASN A 98 12.47 1.32 -16.92
N LYS A 99 13.11 2.46 -16.66
CA LYS A 99 12.95 3.20 -15.41
C LYS A 99 11.48 3.49 -15.07
N LYS A 100 10.70 3.97 -16.03
CA LYS A 100 9.31 4.39 -15.79
C LYS A 100 8.43 3.18 -15.43
N GLU A 101 8.60 2.06 -16.13
CA GLU A 101 7.89 0.82 -15.84
C GLU A 101 8.21 0.32 -14.43
N MET A 102 9.49 0.33 -14.05
CA MET A 102 9.90 -0.10 -12.72
C MET A 102 9.36 0.84 -11.63
N GLU A 103 9.33 2.16 -11.85
CA GLU A 103 8.72 3.13 -10.93
C GLU A 103 7.21 2.88 -10.75
N SER A 104 6.48 2.54 -11.82
CA SER A 104 5.06 2.15 -11.74
C SER A 104 4.86 0.84 -10.97
N ILE A 105 5.72 -0.17 -11.19
CA ILE A 105 5.68 -1.44 -10.43
C ILE A 105 5.95 -1.19 -8.95
N LEU A 106 6.95 -0.38 -8.62
CA LEU A 106 7.28 -0.04 -7.23
C LEU A 106 6.16 0.74 -6.55
N SER A 107 5.50 1.64 -7.28
CA SER A 107 4.33 2.37 -6.81
C SER A 107 3.21 1.41 -6.38
N TYR A 108 2.92 0.42 -7.22
CA TYR A 108 1.96 -0.62 -6.89
C TYR A 108 2.38 -1.45 -5.67
N ILE A 109 3.65 -1.84 -5.59
CA ILE A 109 4.18 -2.62 -4.45
C ILE A 109 4.01 -1.85 -3.13
N TYR A 110 4.37 -0.56 -3.09
CA TYR A 110 4.39 0.22 -1.86
C TYR A 110 3.00 0.65 -1.39
N TYR A 111 2.12 1.07 -2.31
CA TYR A 111 0.85 1.70 -1.91
C TYR A 111 -0.35 1.26 -2.75
N GLY A 112 -0.22 0.18 -3.52
CA GLY A 112 -1.35 -0.53 -4.14
C GLY A 112 -1.99 0.16 -5.34
N ASN A 113 -1.43 1.27 -5.82
CA ASN A 113 -1.96 2.03 -6.95
C ASN A 113 -0.88 2.23 -8.03
N ILE A 114 -1.31 2.23 -9.29
CA ILE A 114 -0.50 2.61 -10.45
C ILE A 114 -1.03 3.96 -10.94
N PHE A 115 -0.12 4.90 -11.21
CA PHE A 115 -0.43 6.22 -11.79
C PHE A 115 0.09 6.30 -13.22
#